data_AF-A0A6S7JJX5-F1
#
_entry.id   AF-A0A6S7JJX5-F1
#
_cell.length_a   1.000
_cell.length_b   1.000
_cell.length_c   1.000
_cell.angle_alpha   90.00
_cell.angle_beta   90.00
_cell.angle_gamma   90.00
#
_symmetry.space_group_name_H-M   'P 1'
#
loop_
_entity.id
_entity.type
_entity.pdbx_description
1 polymer ?
#
loop_
_entity_poly.entity_id
_entity_poly.type
_entity_poly.pdbx_seq_one_letter_code
_entity_poly.pdbx_strand_id
1 'polypeptide(L)'
;VRYTAARAAVAFLVDQVHEQQQKQFIDVVPGILQALKDSLQEQDDNVLKSMIDLSEKAPKVLRNNLEIVLNITLQTVSNTEYENTVRQLALECIVTLAESAPAMLRKYQKFFPLIVPQMLAMMVDLEDEADWSVSDDPEDEDCD
;
A
#
# COMPACT_ATOMS: atom_id res chain seq x y z
N VAL A 1 13.44 -6.91 -14.42
CA VAL A 1 13.16 -8.36 -14.21
C VAL A 1 12.59 -8.63 -12.82
N ARG A 2 13.24 -8.21 -11.72
CA ARG A 2 12.75 -8.49 -10.35
C ARG A 2 11.37 -7.89 -10.04
N TYR A 3 11.11 -6.63 -10.41
CA TYR A 3 9.79 -5.98 -10.19
C TYR A 3 8.70 -6.66 -11.01
N THR A 4 8.97 -6.95 -12.28
CA THR A 4 8.06 -7.70 -13.15
C THR A 4 7.74 -9.08 -12.60
N ALA A 5 8.73 -9.79 -12.06
CA ALA A 5 8.53 -11.10 -11.44
C ALA A 5 7.67 -11.02 -10.17
N ALA A 6 7.89 -10.00 -9.33
CA ALA A 6 7.07 -9.78 -8.13
C ALA A 6 5.61 -9.48 -8.50
N ARG A 7 5.38 -8.58 -9.47
CA ARG A 7 4.04 -8.26 -9.98
C ARG A 7 3.35 -9.48 -10.60
N ALA A 8 4.07 -10.26 -11.41
CA ALA A 8 3.54 -11.49 -12.00
C ALA A 8 3.20 -12.54 -10.94
N ALA A 9 4.02 -12.68 -9.89
CA ALA A 9 3.75 -13.58 -8.78
C ALA A 9 2.49 -13.16 -8.01
N VAL A 10 2.30 -11.85 -7.78
CA VAL A 10 1.08 -11.32 -7.19
C VAL A 10 -0.13 -11.59 -8.07
N ALA A 11 -0.08 -11.24 -9.35
CA ALA A 11 -1.19 -11.46 -10.29
C ALA A 11 -1.57 -12.95 -10.35
N PHE A 12 -0.58 -13.85 -10.38
CA PHE A 12 -0.83 -15.28 -10.29
C PHE A 12 -1.57 -15.67 -8.99
N LEU A 13 -1.10 -15.18 -7.83
CA LEU A 13 -1.72 -15.50 -6.54
C LEU A 13 -3.15 -14.99 -6.41
N VAL A 14 -3.41 -13.83 -7.01
CA VAL A 14 -4.66 -13.10 -6.86
C VAL A 14 -5.71 -13.58 -7.87
N ASP A 15 -5.31 -13.82 -9.12
CA ASP A 15 -6.26 -14.11 -10.22
C ASP A 15 -6.33 -15.59 -10.60
N GLN A 16 -5.27 -16.37 -10.33
CA GLN A 16 -5.16 -17.77 -10.82
C GLN A 16 -5.20 -18.82 -9.70
N VAL A 17 -4.90 -18.45 -8.46
CA VAL A 17 -4.87 -19.39 -7.33
C VAL A 17 -6.16 -19.30 -6.51
N HIS A 18 -6.84 -20.42 -6.35
CA HIS A 18 -8.01 -20.50 -5.48
C HIS A 18 -7.67 -20.12 -4.03
N GLU A 19 -8.57 -19.44 -3.33
CA GLU A 19 -8.33 -18.92 -1.97
C GLU A 19 -7.80 -20.00 -1.00
N GLN A 20 -8.29 -21.24 -1.08
CA GLN A 20 -7.84 -22.33 -0.21
C GLN A 20 -6.38 -22.74 -0.45
N GLN A 21 -5.85 -22.46 -1.65
CA GLN A 21 -4.50 -22.84 -2.09
C GLN A 21 -3.48 -21.70 -1.96
N GLN A 22 -3.91 -20.44 -1.83
CA GLN A 22 -3.01 -19.28 -1.73
C GLN A 22 -1.95 -19.41 -0.64
N LYS A 23 -2.28 -20.07 0.49
CA LYS A 23 -1.33 -20.30 1.59
C LYS A 23 -0.15 -21.20 1.23
N GLN A 24 -0.22 -21.96 0.14
CA GLN A 24 0.86 -22.82 -0.33
C GLN A 24 2.02 -22.01 -0.94
N PHE A 25 1.81 -20.72 -1.21
CA PHE A 25 2.77 -19.84 -1.88
C PHE A 25 3.37 -18.76 -0.97
N ILE A 26 3.23 -18.90 0.36
CA ILE A 26 3.75 -17.92 1.33
C ILE A 26 5.26 -17.71 1.22
N ASP A 27 6.00 -18.69 0.70
CA ASP A 27 7.45 -18.64 0.54
C ASP A 27 7.89 -17.65 -0.56
N VAL A 28 6.97 -17.22 -1.43
CA VAL A 28 7.24 -16.19 -2.45
C VAL A 28 7.19 -14.78 -1.86
N VAL A 29 6.47 -14.58 -0.74
CA VAL A 29 6.23 -13.26 -0.13
C VAL A 29 7.52 -12.52 0.22
N PRO A 30 8.55 -13.14 0.84
CA PRO A 30 9.81 -12.43 1.12
C PRO A 30 10.48 -11.86 -0.14
N GLY A 31 10.40 -12.57 -1.27
CA GLY A 31 10.93 -12.10 -2.55
C GLY A 31 10.15 -10.90 -3.11
N ILE A 32 8.82 -10.92 -2.99
CA ILE A 32 7.96 -9.78 -3.34
C ILE A 32 8.29 -8.57 -2.47
N LEU A 33 8.47 -8.76 -1.16
CA LEU A 33 8.79 -7.66 -0.23
C LEU A 33 10.18 -7.06 -0.48
N GLN A 34 11.15 -7.87 -0.92
CA GLN A 34 12.44 -7.33 -1.35
C GLN A 34 12.28 -6.48 -2.62
N ALA A 35 11.50 -6.97 -3.60
CA ALA A 35 11.22 -6.21 -4.81
C ALA A 35 10.46 -4.90 -4.52
N LEU A 36 9.55 -4.91 -3.56
CA LEU A 36 8.83 -3.71 -3.10
C LEU A 36 9.79 -2.68 -2.50
N LYS A 37 10.71 -3.09 -1.62
CA LYS A 37 11.70 -2.17 -1.03
C LYS A 37 12.58 -1.54 -2.10
N ASP A 38 13.09 -2.37 -3.00
CA ASP A 38 13.96 -1.94 -4.09
C ASP A 38 13.21 -0.97 -5.03
N SER A 39 11.95 -1.27 -5.38
CA SER A 39 11.15 -0.39 -6.26
C SER A 39 10.85 0.96 -5.62
N LEU A 40 10.54 0.99 -4.32
CA LEU A 40 10.28 2.23 -3.58
C LEU A 40 11.51 3.14 -3.48
N GLN A 41 12.72 2.56 -3.43
CA GLN A 41 13.96 3.35 -3.47
C GLN A 41 14.14 4.08 -4.81
N GLU A 42 13.60 3.51 -5.89
CA GLU A 42 13.58 4.10 -7.22
C GLU A 42 12.30 4.92 -7.48
N GLN A 43 11.44 5.10 -6.46
CA GLN A 43 10.11 5.69 -6.56
C GLN A 43 9.19 5.02 -7.61
N ASP A 44 9.45 3.75 -7.93
CA ASP A 44 8.59 2.92 -8.79
C ASP A 44 7.46 2.30 -7.97
N ASP A 45 6.25 2.82 -8.17
CA ASP A 45 5.02 2.43 -7.48
C ASP A 45 4.38 1.14 -8.01
N ASN A 46 4.89 0.55 -9.10
CA ASN A 46 4.22 -0.58 -9.76
C ASN A 46 4.13 -1.83 -8.88
N VAL A 47 5.15 -2.09 -8.04
CA VAL A 47 5.12 -3.22 -7.10
C VAL A 47 4.19 -2.91 -5.92
N LEU A 48 4.12 -1.64 -5.49
CA LEU A 48 3.23 -1.20 -4.42
C LEU A 48 1.77 -1.33 -4.83
N LYS A 49 1.41 -0.95 -6.07
CA LYS A 49 0.07 -1.18 -6.65
C LYS A 49 -0.31 -2.67 -6.61
N SER A 50 0.58 -3.55 -7.03
CA SER A 50 0.34 -5.00 -6.90
C SER A 50 0.23 -5.44 -5.43
N MET A 51 0.99 -4.84 -4.50
CA MET A 51 0.85 -5.14 -3.07
C MET A 51 -0.51 -4.73 -2.49
N ILE A 52 -1.14 -3.68 -3.02
CA ILE A 52 -2.51 -3.29 -2.67
C ILE A 52 -3.47 -4.39 -3.16
N ASP A 53 -3.38 -4.83 -4.42
CA ASP A 53 -4.19 -5.95 -4.95
C ASP A 53 -4.05 -7.22 -4.10
N LEU A 54 -2.82 -7.56 -3.70
CA LEU A 54 -2.54 -8.71 -2.84
C LEU A 54 -3.18 -8.56 -1.46
N SER A 55 -3.13 -7.33 -0.91
CA SER A 55 -3.70 -6.99 0.38
C SER A 55 -5.23 -7.04 0.36
N GLU A 56 -5.86 -6.68 -0.75
CA GLU A 56 -7.30 -6.77 -0.93
C GLU A 56 -7.76 -8.23 -1.07
N LYS A 57 -7.17 -8.97 -2.02
CA LYS A 57 -7.72 -10.25 -2.50
C LYS A 57 -7.11 -11.49 -1.85
N ALA A 58 -5.90 -11.39 -1.30
CA ALA A 58 -5.21 -12.51 -0.67
C ALA A 58 -4.47 -12.15 0.64
N PRO A 59 -5.02 -11.29 1.54
CA PRO A 59 -4.27 -10.75 2.68
C PRO A 59 -3.68 -11.82 3.61
N LYS A 60 -4.31 -13.01 3.67
CA LYS A 60 -3.89 -14.10 4.55
C LYS A 60 -2.47 -14.61 4.24
N VAL A 61 -1.94 -14.41 3.03
CA VAL A 61 -0.57 -14.81 2.67
C VAL A 61 0.48 -13.91 3.34
N LEU A 62 0.11 -12.66 3.65
CA LEU A 62 0.99 -11.67 4.27
C LEU A 62 1.15 -11.91 5.79
N ARG A 63 0.39 -12.82 6.40
CA ARG A 63 0.34 -13.00 7.86
C ARG A 63 1.72 -13.13 8.51
N ASN A 64 2.62 -13.91 7.92
CA ASN A 64 3.95 -14.16 8.51
C ASN A 64 4.91 -12.98 8.34
N ASN A 65 4.60 -12.08 7.41
CA ASN A 65 5.44 -10.93 7.06
C ASN A 65 4.72 -9.58 7.30
N LEU A 66 3.57 -9.58 7.99
CA LEU A 66 2.73 -8.39 8.12
C LEU A 66 3.49 -7.25 8.82
N GLU A 67 4.30 -7.57 9.83
CA GLU A 67 5.14 -6.56 10.48
C GLU A 67 6.14 -5.91 9.52
N ILE A 68 6.69 -6.68 8.57
CA ILE A 68 7.61 -6.15 7.57
C ILE A 68 6.84 -5.24 6.60
N VAL A 69 5.65 -5.65 6.16
CA VAL A 69 4.78 -4.85 5.29
C VAL A 69 4.44 -3.51 5.95
N LEU A 70 4.03 -3.53 7.22
CA LEU A 70 3.71 -2.32 7.98
C LEU A 70 4.91 -1.42 8.21
N ASN A 71 6.10 -1.98 8.44
CA ASN A 71 7.32 -1.17 8.54
C ASN A 71 7.68 -0.50 7.21
N ILE A 72 7.61 -1.22 6.09
CA ILE A 72 7.91 -0.66 4.76
C ILE A 72 6.93 0.48 4.47
N THR A 73 5.63 0.19 4.53
CA THR A 73 4.58 1.17 4.21
C THR A 73 4.63 2.38 5.14
N LEU A 74 4.78 2.20 6.46
CA LEU A 74 4.92 3.33 7.38
C LEU A 74 6.17 4.18 7.08
N GLN A 75 7.32 3.56 6.81
CA GLN A 75 8.53 4.29 6.43
C GLN A 75 8.30 5.12 5.17
N THR A 76 7.65 4.54 4.16
CA THR A 76 7.29 5.22 2.90
C THR A 76 6.35 6.40 3.15
N VAL A 77 5.27 6.21 3.91
CA VAL A 77 4.31 7.27 4.24
C VAL A 77 5.01 8.44 4.96
N SER A 78 5.91 8.13 5.90
CA SER A 78 6.63 9.13 6.69
C SER A 78 7.77 9.85 5.96
N ASN A 79 8.15 9.39 4.77
CA ASN A 79 9.28 9.95 4.04
C ASN A 79 8.81 11.09 3.13
N THR A 80 9.02 12.34 3.56
CA THR A 80 8.64 13.55 2.81
C THR A 80 9.49 13.79 1.56
N GLU A 81 10.58 13.05 1.36
CA GLU A 81 11.40 13.12 0.13
C GLU A 81 10.81 12.28 -1.01
N TYR A 82 9.80 11.45 -0.73
CA TYR A 82 9.10 10.66 -1.75
C TYR A 82 7.91 11.45 -2.31
N GLU A 83 7.60 11.18 -3.59
CA GLU A 83 6.42 11.74 -4.25
C GLU A 83 5.13 11.45 -3.46
N ASN A 84 4.22 12.44 -3.43
CA ASN A 84 2.95 12.34 -2.73
C ASN A 84 2.12 11.12 -3.18
N THR A 85 2.12 10.80 -4.47
CA THR A 85 1.44 9.61 -5.01
C THR A 85 1.99 8.31 -4.39
N VAL A 86 3.31 8.16 -4.24
CA VAL A 86 3.92 6.98 -3.63
C VAL A 86 3.55 6.89 -2.14
N ARG A 87 3.58 8.02 -1.43
CA ARG A 87 3.19 8.09 -0.01
C ARG A 87 1.71 7.74 0.19
N GLN A 88 0.83 8.24 -0.67
CA GLN A 88 -0.61 7.95 -0.67
C GLN A 88 -0.88 6.47 -0.94
N LEU A 89 -0.23 5.87 -1.95
CA LEU A 89 -0.35 4.43 -2.21
C LEU A 89 0.16 3.56 -1.05
N ALA A 90 1.18 4.01 -0.32
CA ALA A 90 1.69 3.29 0.83
C ALA A 90 0.69 3.32 1.99
N LEU A 91 0.03 4.47 2.19
CA LEU A 91 -1.07 4.60 3.14
C LEU A 91 -2.28 3.75 2.70
N GLU A 92 -2.63 3.77 1.42
CA GLU A 92 -3.70 2.95 0.84
C GLU A 92 -3.50 1.48 1.19
N CYS A 93 -2.30 0.92 0.98
CA CYS A 93 -1.98 -0.46 1.35
C CYS A 93 -2.28 -0.79 2.83
N ILE A 94 -2.03 0.15 3.74
CA ILE A 94 -2.36 -0.01 5.17
C ILE A 94 -3.88 -0.01 5.38
N VAL A 95 -4.60 0.91 4.73
CA VAL A 95 -6.07 1.02 4.79
C VAL A 95 -6.72 -0.23 4.21
N THR A 96 -6.30 -0.69 3.02
CA THR A 96 -6.77 -1.92 2.39
C THR A 96 -6.59 -3.13 3.32
N LEU A 97 -5.45 -3.25 4.03
CA LEU A 97 -5.24 -4.31 5.02
C LEU A 97 -6.18 -4.20 6.24
N ALA A 98 -6.53 -2.97 6.64
CA ALA A 98 -7.49 -2.73 7.71
C ALA A 98 -8.90 -3.17 7.31
N GLU A 99 -9.27 -3.03 6.04
CA GLU A 99 -10.56 -3.42 5.49
C GLU A 99 -10.65 -4.94 5.24
N SER A 100 -9.64 -5.51 4.58
CA SER A 100 -9.65 -6.90 4.12
C SER A 100 -9.28 -7.91 5.22
N ALA A 101 -8.43 -7.51 6.17
CA ALA A 101 -7.93 -8.38 7.24
C ALA A 101 -7.82 -7.67 8.60
N PRO A 102 -8.89 -7.03 9.11
CA PRO A 102 -8.87 -6.24 10.35
C PRO A 102 -8.40 -7.04 11.56
N ALA A 103 -8.77 -8.32 11.65
CA ALA A 103 -8.35 -9.20 12.76
C ALA A 103 -6.84 -9.49 12.75
N MET A 104 -6.20 -9.47 11.59
CA MET A 104 -4.77 -9.64 11.44
C MET A 104 -4.05 -8.36 11.86
N LEU A 105 -4.54 -7.22 11.39
CA LEU A 105 -3.96 -5.90 11.67
C LEU A 105 -4.08 -5.52 13.16
N ARG A 106 -5.19 -5.85 13.83
CA ARG A 106 -5.37 -5.61 15.27
C ARG A 106 -4.34 -6.28 16.18
N LYS A 107 -3.52 -7.21 15.68
CA LYS A 107 -2.40 -7.80 16.44
C LYS A 107 -1.16 -6.90 16.48
N TYR A 108 -1.12 -5.88 15.63
CA TYR A 108 0.01 -4.98 15.44
C TYR A 108 -0.33 -3.55 15.88
N GLN A 109 -1.05 -3.41 17.01
CA GLN A 109 -1.57 -2.12 17.49
C GLN A 109 -0.49 -1.06 17.73
N LYS A 110 0.76 -1.48 17.96
CA LYS A 110 1.92 -0.60 18.11
C LYS A 110 2.16 0.34 16.91
N PHE A 111 1.66 0.00 15.72
CA PHE A 111 1.80 0.83 14.52
C PHE A 111 0.75 1.96 14.46
N PHE A 112 -0.43 1.81 15.06
CA PHE A 112 -1.51 2.81 14.90
C PHE A 112 -1.17 4.20 15.46
N PRO A 113 -0.53 4.33 16.63
CA PRO A 113 -0.06 5.64 17.11
C PRO A 113 0.98 6.31 16.20
N LEU A 114 1.60 5.55 15.28
CA LEU A 114 2.56 6.06 14.31
C LEU A 114 1.90 6.41 12.98
N ILE A 115 0.93 5.61 12.52
CA ILE A 115 0.23 5.81 11.25
C ILE A 115 -0.73 7.00 11.32
N VAL A 116 -1.52 7.13 12.40
CA VAL A 116 -2.55 8.16 12.52
C VAL A 116 -1.98 9.58 12.38
N PRO A 117 -0.87 9.96 13.05
CA PRO A 117 -0.26 11.27 12.83
C PRO A 117 0.19 11.51 11.39
N GLN A 118 0.65 10.47 10.67
CA GLN A 118 1.04 10.62 9.27
C GLN A 118 -0.16 10.91 8.37
N MET A 119 -1.28 10.22 8.59
CA MET A 119 -2.54 10.50 7.88
C MET A 119 -2.98 11.95 8.10
N LEU A 120 -2.97 12.41 9.35
CA LEU A 120 -3.34 13.78 9.69
C LEU A 120 -2.37 14.82 9.08
N ALA A 121 -1.07 14.51 9.04
CA ALA A 121 -0.08 15.37 8.39
C ALA A 121 -0.34 15.49 6.88
N MET A 122 -0.72 14.40 6.21
CA MET A 122 -1.10 14.44 4.78
C MET A 122 -2.39 15.21 4.53
N MET A 123 -3.35 15.22 5.48
CA MET A 123 -4.60 15.98 5.35
C MET A 123 -4.42 17.49 5.46
N VAL A 124 -3.32 17.97 6.05
CA VAL A 124 -3.02 19.39 6.23
C VAL A 124 -1.95 19.91 5.27
N ASP A 125 -1.47 19.05 4.38
CA ASP A 125 -0.53 19.40 3.30
C ASP A 125 -1.32 19.97 2.11
N LEU A 126 -1.83 21.19 2.30
CA LEU A 126 -2.70 21.89 1.35
C LEU A 126 -1.92 23.01 0.64
N GLU A 127 -2.18 23.20 -0.64
CA GLU A 127 -1.67 24.34 -1.40
C GLU A 127 -2.45 25.62 -1.03
N ASP A 128 -1.75 26.75 -0.91
CA ASP A 128 -2.38 28.05 -0.63
C ASP A 128 -2.92 28.64 -1.93
N GLU A 129 -4.16 28.28 -2.25
CA GLU A 129 -4.85 28.73 -3.45
C GLU A 129 -5.63 30.02 -3.16
N ALA A 130 -5.15 31.15 -3.72
CA ALA A 130 -5.75 32.47 -3.51
C ALA A 130 -7.23 32.55 -3.92
N ASP A 131 -7.63 31.75 -4.91
CA ASP A 131 -8.98 31.73 -5.45
C ASP A 131 -9.85 30.62 -4.85
N TRP A 132 -9.37 29.83 -3.87
CA TRP A 132 -10.12 28.73 -3.23
C TRP A 132 -11.55 29.15 -2.85
N SER A 133 -11.70 30.35 -2.27
CA SER A 133 -12.99 30.87 -1.79
C SER A 133 -14.02 31.22 -2.88
N VAL A 134 -13.59 31.26 -4.14
CA VAL A 134 -14.41 31.65 -5.30
C VAL A 134 -14.35 30.65 -6.46
N SER A 135 -13.51 29.62 -6.35
CA SER A 135 -13.49 28.48 -7.28
C SER A 135 -14.73 27.62 -7.07
N ASP A 136 -15.70 27.75 -7.97
CA ASP A 136 -16.77 26.76 -8.17
C ASP A 136 -16.23 25.64 -9.09
N ASP A 137 -15.13 24.97 -8.73
CA ASP A 137 -14.60 23.88 -9.57
C ASP A 137 -15.44 22.62 -9.31
N PRO A 138 -16.31 22.16 -10.24
CA PRO A 138 -16.86 20.83 -10.17
C PRO A 138 -15.74 19.86 -10.56
N GLU A 139 -14.83 19.54 -9.64
CA GLU A 139 -13.95 18.36 -9.80
C GLU A 139 -14.77 17.07 -9.68
N ASP A 140 -15.77 16.88 -10.54
CA ASP A 140 -16.58 15.66 -10.69
C ASP A 140 -17.33 15.68 -12.05
N GLU A 141 -16.66 16.04 -13.14
CA GLU A 141 -17.04 15.51 -14.46
C GLU A 141 -16.07 14.38 -14.83
N ASP A 142 -16.48 13.16 -14.47
CA ASP A 142 -16.18 11.90 -15.14
C ASP A 142 -14.84 11.84 -15.93
N CYS A 143 -13.77 11.39 -15.29
CA CYS A 143 -12.68 10.74 -16.03
C CYS A 143 -13.07 9.28 -16.30
N ASP A 144 -13.49 9.02 -17.54
CA ASP A 144 -13.71 7.71 -18.16
C ASP A 144 -12.57 6.68 -17.92
#